data_AF-A0A833AAF7-F1
#
_entry.id   AF-A0A833AAF7-F1
#
_cell.length_a   1.000
_cell.length_b   1.000
_cell.length_c   1.000
_cell.angle_alpha   90.00
_cell.angle_beta   90.00
_cell.angle_gamma   90.00
#
_symmetry.space_group_name_H-M   'P 1'
#
loop_
_entity.id
_entity.type
_entity.pdbx_description
1 polymer ?
#
loop_
_entity_poly.entity_id
_entity_poly.type
_entity_poly.pdbx_seq_one_letter_code
_entity_poly.pdbx_strand_id
1 'polypeptide(L)'
;MRWKLEPSEELIKYLASKESELRKKFKEKEIDIPKIKKYLRIFKDLQDYEIEKEYSFPQRIHWVYNYVKENTCELPELNKNEIQKIVEEIEKEMEKKERIVRKDMEKTGIFISCLINERCPEKEIEIEINYPFDYLGLYNNGKVLVIDGDAGNLVGFEMLNGEIVVEGNARDCIGEKMKGGKIVIEKNAKDWVGYEMKNGEIVIEGNARNYVGVDMKGGKIVIKGNTKSWVGRHMKNGEIIVKGSVGYYVGRCMKGGRIIVEKNAGYYVGDEMIDGEIIVRGDAENYVGKDMQGGKIIIEGDAADWVGWKMEGGKIIIKGSAGYRIASEMQGGEIHIFGNYGSIDKFRKGRIYHKGKLIYKDGKRVG
;
A
#
# COMPACT_ATOMS: atom_id res chain seq x y z
N MET A 1 -7.42 17.50 20.38
CA MET A 1 -6.00 17.53 19.99
C MET A 1 -5.91 17.33 18.49
N ARG A 2 -5.61 18.40 17.73
CA ARG A 2 -5.35 18.34 16.28
C ARG A 2 -3.92 17.83 16.08
N TRP A 3 -3.76 16.62 15.57
CA TRP A 3 -2.45 16.11 15.15
C TRP A 3 -2.24 16.52 13.69
N LYS A 4 -1.55 17.64 13.46
CA LYS A 4 -0.97 17.96 12.15
C LYS A 4 0.22 17.02 11.96
N LEU A 5 0.07 16.00 11.13
CA LEU A 5 1.21 15.25 10.59
C LEU A 5 1.73 16.04 9.39
N GLU A 6 2.50 17.09 9.69
CA GLU A 6 3.44 17.67 8.72
C GLU A 6 4.49 16.60 8.39
N PRO A 7 5.05 16.59 7.16
CA PRO A 7 6.22 15.77 6.88
C PRO A 7 7.30 16.03 7.94
N SER A 8 8.10 15.02 8.31
CA SER A 8 9.15 15.24 9.31
C SER A 8 10.02 16.42 8.88
N GLU A 9 10.45 17.27 9.81
CA GLU A 9 11.34 18.39 9.49
C GLU A 9 12.60 17.91 8.74
N GLU A 10 13.03 16.67 8.99
CA GLU A 10 14.09 15.98 8.27
C GLU A 10 13.75 15.73 6.79
N LEU A 11 12.52 15.31 6.45
CA LEU A 11 12.09 15.11 5.06
C LEU A 11 11.94 16.43 4.31
N ILE A 12 11.44 17.48 4.97
CA ILE A 12 11.35 18.83 4.38
C ILE A 12 12.75 19.39 4.11
N LYS A 13 13.68 19.25 5.07
CA LYS A 13 15.09 19.65 4.89
C LYS A 13 15.78 18.80 3.84
N TYR A 14 15.48 17.50 3.76
CA TYR A 14 16.00 16.58 2.74
C TYR A 14 15.57 17.01 1.33
N LEU A 15 14.27 17.21 1.10
CA LEU A 15 13.74 17.62 -0.22
C LEU A 15 14.25 19.01 -0.63
N ALA A 16 14.29 19.97 0.30
CA ALA A 16 14.85 21.30 0.04
C ALA A 16 16.37 21.27 -0.23
N SER A 17 17.11 20.36 0.41
CA SER A 17 18.54 20.13 0.14
C SER A 17 18.77 19.45 -1.20
N LYS A 18 17.90 18.49 -1.59
CA LYS A 18 17.91 17.80 -2.89
C LYS A 18 17.70 18.78 -4.03
N GLU A 19 16.70 19.66 -3.97
CA GLU A 19 16.45 20.68 -5.01
C GLU A 19 17.66 21.63 -5.21
N SER A 20 18.40 21.92 -4.14
CA SER A 20 19.60 22.75 -4.16
C SER A 20 20.88 22.00 -4.63
N GLU A 21 21.00 20.70 -4.34
CA GLU A 21 22.10 19.84 -4.80
C GLU A 21 21.90 19.33 -6.24
N LEU A 22 20.67 19.09 -6.67
CA LEU A 22 20.25 18.66 -8.01
C LEU A 22 20.76 19.61 -9.10
N ARG A 23 20.71 20.93 -8.85
CA ARG A 23 21.25 21.93 -9.78
C ARG A 23 22.78 22.02 -9.80
N LYS A 24 23.50 21.33 -8.90
CA LYS A 24 24.93 21.56 -8.65
C LYS A 24 25.87 20.38 -8.89
N LYS A 25 25.40 19.17 -9.22
CA LYS A 25 26.30 18.00 -9.39
C LYS A 25 25.99 17.07 -10.58
N PHE A 26 25.92 17.60 -11.80
CA PHE A 26 26.40 16.87 -12.98
C PHE A 26 27.87 17.25 -13.22
N LYS A 27 28.77 16.64 -12.45
CA LYS A 27 30.18 16.58 -12.85
C LYS A 27 30.40 15.22 -13.47
N GLU A 28 30.50 15.17 -14.79
CA GLU A 28 30.98 14.02 -15.55
C GLU A 28 32.29 13.52 -14.93
N LYS A 29 32.21 12.50 -14.07
CA LYS A 29 33.35 11.70 -13.63
C LYS A 29 33.18 10.32 -14.26
N GLU A 30 34.17 9.99 -15.08
CA GLU A 30 34.49 8.70 -15.73
C GLU A 30 33.41 7.63 -15.68
N ILE A 31 32.50 7.67 -16.66
CA ILE A 31 31.66 6.54 -17.05
C ILE A 31 32.53 5.58 -17.88
N ASP A 32 32.76 4.35 -17.40
CA ASP A 32 33.47 3.33 -18.17
C ASP A 32 32.51 2.64 -19.17
N ILE A 33 32.54 3.10 -20.41
CA ILE A 33 31.68 2.58 -21.49
C ILE A 33 31.96 1.09 -21.80
N PRO A 34 33.23 0.63 -21.95
CA PRO A 34 33.53 -0.79 -22.06
C PRO A 34 32.91 -1.67 -20.95
N LYS A 35 32.95 -1.20 -19.71
CA LYS A 35 32.33 -1.89 -18.56
C LYS A 35 30.81 -1.95 -18.70
N ILE A 36 30.15 -0.83 -19.02
CA ILE A 36 28.69 -0.79 -19.24
C ILE A 36 28.25 -1.76 -20.34
N LYS A 37 29.00 -1.86 -21.44
CA LYS A 37 28.70 -2.80 -22.53
C LYS A 37 28.65 -4.26 -22.08
N LYS A 38 29.44 -4.65 -21.06
CA LYS A 38 29.40 -6.01 -20.50
C LYS A 38 28.06 -6.28 -19.80
N TYR A 39 27.58 -5.33 -19.01
CA TYR A 39 26.26 -5.41 -18.35
C TYR A 39 25.11 -5.44 -19.36
N LEU A 40 25.15 -4.57 -20.38
CA LEU A 40 24.13 -4.53 -21.42
C LEU A 40 24.06 -5.82 -22.25
N ARG A 41 25.19 -6.54 -22.40
CA ARG A 41 25.18 -7.87 -23.05
C ARG A 41 24.36 -8.88 -22.25
N ILE A 42 24.56 -8.95 -20.93
CA ILE A 42 23.78 -9.82 -20.04
C ILE A 42 22.29 -9.45 -20.07
N PHE A 43 21.99 -8.16 -20.12
CA PHE A 43 20.60 -7.70 -20.27
C PHE A 43 19.97 -8.19 -21.59
N LYS A 44 20.70 -8.13 -22.71
CA LYS A 44 20.21 -8.64 -24.00
C LYS A 44 19.98 -10.16 -23.95
N ASP A 45 20.94 -10.91 -23.43
CA ASP A 45 20.82 -12.36 -23.25
C ASP A 45 19.60 -12.70 -22.36
N LEU A 46 19.38 -11.91 -21.29
CA LEU A 46 18.19 -12.04 -20.45
C LEU A 46 16.91 -11.78 -21.23
N GLN A 47 16.85 -10.76 -22.09
CA GLN A 47 15.63 -10.42 -22.85
C GLN A 47 15.21 -11.55 -23.78
N ASP A 48 16.16 -12.19 -24.45
CA ASP A 48 15.91 -13.30 -25.38
C ASP A 48 15.51 -14.60 -24.67
N TYR A 49 15.78 -14.70 -23.36
CA TYR A 49 15.46 -15.90 -22.60
C TYR A 49 13.94 -16.15 -22.42
N GLU A 50 13.48 -17.33 -22.81
CA GLU A 50 12.15 -17.85 -22.50
C GLU A 50 12.20 -18.63 -21.19
N ILE A 51 11.53 -18.10 -20.15
CA ILE A 51 11.40 -18.80 -18.88
C ILE A 51 10.41 -19.95 -19.06
N GLU A 52 10.80 -21.16 -18.66
CA GLU A 52 9.97 -22.35 -18.78
C GLU A 52 8.61 -22.16 -18.09
N LYS A 53 7.56 -22.67 -18.73
CA LYS A 53 6.18 -22.47 -18.29
C LYS A 53 5.86 -23.16 -16.95
N GLU A 54 6.65 -24.15 -16.55
CA GLU A 54 6.44 -24.96 -15.35
C GLU A 54 6.70 -24.19 -14.05
N TYR A 55 7.52 -23.13 -14.08
CA TYR A 55 7.74 -22.28 -12.90
C TYR A 55 6.49 -21.47 -12.56
N SER A 56 6.11 -21.50 -11.27
CA SER A 56 5.14 -20.57 -10.69
C SER A 56 5.62 -19.13 -10.79
N PHE A 57 4.70 -18.17 -10.76
CA PHE A 57 5.02 -16.75 -10.91
C PHE A 57 6.14 -16.23 -9.97
N PRO A 58 6.15 -16.54 -8.65
CA PRO A 58 7.25 -16.13 -7.77
C PRO A 58 8.60 -16.77 -8.14
N GLN A 59 8.60 -18.01 -8.60
CA GLN A 59 9.83 -18.70 -9.00
C GLN A 59 10.48 -18.04 -10.21
N ARG A 60 9.67 -17.52 -11.16
CA ARG A 60 10.19 -16.81 -12.34
C ARG A 60 10.91 -15.52 -11.96
N ILE A 61 10.35 -14.74 -11.04
CA ILE A 61 10.97 -13.48 -10.57
C ILE A 61 12.33 -13.78 -9.92
N HIS A 62 12.36 -14.77 -9.02
CA HIS A 62 13.56 -15.15 -8.30
C HIS A 62 14.64 -15.72 -9.25
N TRP A 63 14.22 -16.51 -10.25
CA TRP A 63 15.10 -17.00 -11.29
C TRP A 63 15.74 -15.86 -12.09
N VAL A 64 14.96 -14.87 -12.54
CA VAL A 64 15.51 -13.71 -13.27
C VAL A 64 16.50 -12.94 -12.39
N TYR A 65 16.17 -12.68 -11.13
CA TYR A 65 17.07 -11.99 -10.22
C TYR A 65 18.39 -12.74 -10.04
N ASN A 66 18.34 -14.05 -9.83
CA ASN A 66 19.53 -14.90 -9.64
C ASN A 66 20.35 -15.02 -10.93
N TYR A 67 19.71 -15.14 -12.10
CA TYR A 67 20.39 -15.10 -13.39
C TYR A 67 21.25 -13.83 -13.52
N VAL A 68 20.68 -12.66 -13.21
CA VAL A 68 21.42 -11.39 -13.27
C VAL A 68 22.55 -11.37 -12.23
N LYS A 69 22.26 -11.79 -11.00
CA LYS A 69 23.24 -11.81 -9.91
C LYS A 69 24.46 -12.68 -10.24
N GLU A 70 24.24 -13.89 -10.74
CA GLU A 70 25.27 -14.86 -11.09
C GLU A 70 26.06 -14.41 -12.33
N ASN A 71 25.40 -13.93 -13.38
CA ASN A 71 26.11 -13.54 -14.60
C ASN A 71 26.87 -12.20 -14.46
N THR A 72 26.60 -11.42 -13.40
CA THR A 72 27.29 -10.15 -13.13
C THR A 72 28.34 -10.24 -12.01
N CYS A 73 28.53 -11.40 -11.36
CA CYS A 73 29.36 -11.49 -10.16
C CYS A 73 30.85 -11.22 -10.35
N GLU A 74 31.38 -11.56 -11.52
CA GLU A 74 32.77 -11.32 -11.88
C GLU A 74 32.98 -9.95 -12.56
N LEU A 75 31.91 -9.15 -12.73
CA LEU A 75 32.01 -7.82 -13.33
C LEU A 75 32.37 -6.75 -12.28
N PRO A 76 33.17 -5.72 -12.64
CA PRO A 76 33.55 -4.67 -11.71
C PRO A 76 32.34 -3.87 -11.18
N GLU A 77 32.36 -3.51 -9.90
CA GLU A 77 31.32 -2.71 -9.23
C GLU A 77 30.95 -1.43 -10.00
N LEU A 78 29.67 -1.10 -10.06
CA LEU A 78 29.12 0.08 -10.73
C LEU A 78 28.97 1.26 -9.76
N ASN A 79 29.32 2.46 -10.19
CA ASN A 79 28.90 3.68 -9.50
C ASN A 79 27.48 4.11 -9.94
N LYS A 80 26.84 5.03 -9.21
CA LYS A 80 25.47 5.45 -9.50
C LYS A 80 25.27 6.07 -10.89
N ASN A 81 26.28 6.77 -11.42
CA ASN A 81 26.20 7.37 -12.76
C ASN A 81 26.24 6.28 -13.85
N GLU A 82 27.00 5.21 -13.64
CA GLU A 82 27.02 4.06 -14.54
C GLU A 82 25.70 3.28 -14.48
N ILE A 83 25.04 3.20 -13.32
CA ILE A 83 23.68 2.65 -13.20
C ILE A 83 22.71 3.48 -14.03
N GLN A 84 22.68 4.81 -13.88
CA GLN A 84 21.84 5.69 -14.70
C GLN A 84 22.14 5.51 -16.19
N LYS A 85 23.42 5.42 -16.54
CA LYS A 85 23.82 5.23 -17.95
C LYS A 85 23.33 3.90 -18.52
N ILE A 86 23.31 2.83 -17.73
CA ILE A 86 22.72 1.54 -18.13
C ILE A 86 21.21 1.71 -18.37
N VAL A 87 20.49 2.43 -17.51
CA VAL A 87 19.05 2.72 -17.70
C VAL A 87 18.82 3.43 -19.03
N GLU A 88 19.55 4.51 -19.31
CA GLU A 88 19.43 5.26 -20.58
C GLU A 88 19.66 4.36 -21.81
N GLU A 89 20.69 3.51 -21.79
CA GLU A 89 21.00 2.64 -22.94
C GLU A 89 19.96 1.52 -23.10
N ILE A 90 19.37 1.02 -22.01
CA ILE A 90 18.24 0.09 -22.08
C ILE A 90 17.03 0.77 -22.73
N GLU A 91 16.70 1.99 -22.32
CA GLU A 91 15.57 2.75 -22.89
C GLU A 91 15.74 3.00 -24.38
N LYS A 92 16.94 3.39 -24.83
CA LYS A 92 17.27 3.53 -26.27
C LYS A 92 17.09 2.23 -27.04
N GLU A 93 17.38 1.08 -26.45
CA GLU A 93 17.15 -0.21 -27.10
C GLU A 93 15.65 -0.57 -27.13
N MET A 94 14.89 -0.15 -26.12
CA MET A 94 13.45 -0.35 -26.07
C MET A 94 12.69 0.53 -27.07
N GLU A 95 13.13 1.77 -27.28
CA GLU A 95 12.58 2.69 -28.29
C GLU A 95 12.66 2.14 -29.71
N LYS A 96 13.65 1.28 -29.99
CA LYS A 96 13.84 0.64 -31.29
C LYS A 96 12.87 -0.52 -31.54
N LYS A 97 12.18 -1.02 -30.51
CA LYS A 97 11.24 -2.15 -30.65
C LYS A 97 9.94 -1.68 -31.28
N GLU A 98 9.43 -2.44 -32.25
CA GLU A 98 8.08 -2.21 -32.81
C GLU A 98 6.98 -2.25 -31.74
N ARG A 99 7.16 -3.12 -30.73
CA ARG A 99 6.24 -3.25 -29.61
C ARG A 99 6.99 -3.60 -28.34
N ILE A 100 6.79 -2.77 -27.31
CA ILE A 100 7.23 -3.06 -25.95
C ILE A 100 6.12 -3.84 -25.24
N VAL A 101 6.45 -5.02 -24.72
CA VAL A 101 5.53 -5.89 -23.99
C VAL A 101 5.80 -5.86 -22.49
N ARG A 102 4.82 -6.30 -21.69
CA ARG A 102 4.95 -6.34 -20.22
C ARG A 102 6.22 -7.04 -19.73
N LYS A 103 6.59 -8.16 -20.37
CA LYS A 103 7.80 -8.93 -20.04
C LYS A 103 9.08 -8.10 -20.14
N ASP A 104 9.12 -7.11 -21.04
CA ASP A 104 10.26 -6.17 -21.16
C ASP A 104 10.35 -5.31 -19.88
N MET A 105 9.24 -4.77 -19.40
CA MET A 105 9.19 -3.93 -18.18
C MET A 105 9.59 -4.73 -16.93
N GLU A 106 9.11 -5.96 -16.82
CA GLU A 106 9.39 -6.85 -15.68
C GLU A 106 10.88 -7.23 -15.63
N LYS A 107 11.46 -7.73 -16.72
CA LYS A 107 12.88 -8.07 -16.77
C LYS A 107 13.77 -6.86 -16.52
N THR A 108 13.39 -5.69 -17.02
CA THR A 108 14.17 -4.46 -16.88
C THR A 108 14.24 -3.98 -15.44
N GLY A 109 13.12 -3.85 -14.73
CA GLY A 109 13.18 -3.40 -13.35
C GLY A 109 13.78 -4.44 -12.39
N ILE A 110 13.63 -5.75 -12.66
CA ILE A 110 14.37 -6.80 -11.93
C ILE A 110 15.88 -6.65 -12.15
N PHE A 111 16.31 -6.46 -13.41
CA PHE A 111 17.72 -6.28 -13.77
C PHE A 111 18.31 -5.06 -13.07
N ILE A 112 17.67 -3.89 -13.18
CA ILE A 112 18.10 -2.65 -12.53
C ILE A 112 18.20 -2.82 -11.00
N SER A 113 17.18 -3.41 -10.37
CA SER A 113 17.17 -3.64 -8.92
C SER A 113 18.29 -4.57 -8.47
N CYS A 114 18.56 -5.63 -9.25
CA CYS A 114 19.66 -6.55 -8.96
C CYS A 114 21.03 -5.86 -9.08
N LEU A 115 21.26 -5.03 -10.12
CA LEU A 115 22.50 -4.27 -10.23
C LEU A 115 22.69 -3.30 -9.06
N ILE A 116 21.64 -2.59 -8.66
CA ILE A 116 21.68 -1.66 -7.52
C ILE A 116 22.04 -2.40 -6.22
N ASN A 117 21.44 -3.56 -5.98
CA ASN A 117 21.67 -4.33 -4.75
C ASN A 117 23.04 -5.02 -4.73
N GLU A 118 23.45 -5.62 -5.84
CA GLU A 118 24.55 -6.60 -5.89
C GLU A 118 25.85 -6.01 -6.46
N ARG A 119 25.78 -4.89 -7.21
CA ARG A 119 26.92 -4.34 -7.96
C ARG A 119 27.23 -2.89 -7.66
N CYS A 120 26.31 -2.15 -7.03
CA CYS A 120 26.56 -0.76 -6.66
C CYS A 120 26.91 -0.67 -5.16
N PRO A 121 28.13 -0.27 -4.76
CA PRO A 121 28.50 -0.12 -3.36
C PRO A 121 27.88 1.13 -2.73
N GLU A 122 27.58 2.16 -3.54
CA GLU A 122 26.95 3.40 -3.07
C GLU A 122 25.58 3.13 -2.43
N LYS A 123 25.27 3.85 -1.36
CA LYS A 123 24.01 3.68 -0.62
C LYS A 123 22.85 4.44 -1.26
N GLU A 124 23.14 5.60 -1.82
CA GLU A 124 22.15 6.51 -2.41
C GLU A 124 22.29 6.48 -3.93
N ILE A 125 21.23 6.03 -4.60
CA ILE A 125 21.16 5.89 -6.04
C ILE A 125 19.96 6.69 -6.52
N GLU A 126 20.14 7.38 -7.63
CA GLU A 126 19.09 8.13 -8.31
C GLU A 126 19.06 7.67 -9.75
N ILE A 127 17.85 7.39 -10.24
CA ILE A 127 17.63 7.03 -11.64
C ILE A 127 16.49 7.86 -12.23
N GLU A 128 16.67 8.32 -13.46
CA GLU A 128 15.63 8.89 -14.30
C GLU A 128 15.11 7.82 -15.26
N ILE A 129 13.79 7.66 -15.33
CA ILE A 129 13.12 6.67 -16.18
C ILE A 129 12.04 7.32 -17.05
N ASN A 130 12.00 6.93 -18.31
CA ASN A 130 10.97 7.29 -19.29
C ASN A 130 9.90 6.22 -19.45
N TYR A 131 10.15 5.01 -18.93
CA TYR A 131 9.22 3.89 -18.95
C TYR A 131 8.87 3.39 -17.55
N PRO A 132 7.61 2.96 -17.32
CA PRO A 132 7.18 2.44 -16.03
C PRO A 132 7.61 1.00 -15.83
N PHE A 133 8.88 0.80 -15.48
CA PHE A 133 9.47 -0.50 -15.20
C PHE A 133 8.85 -1.16 -13.96
N ASP A 134 8.53 -2.44 -14.08
CA ASP A 134 7.97 -3.24 -12.98
C ASP A 134 9.11 -3.74 -12.07
N TYR A 135 8.86 -3.96 -10.78
CA TYR A 135 9.82 -4.49 -9.79
C TYR A 135 10.99 -3.58 -9.40
N LEU A 136 10.91 -2.27 -9.64
CA LEU A 136 11.94 -1.35 -9.14
C LEU A 136 12.05 -1.43 -7.60
N GLY A 137 13.27 -1.66 -7.10
CA GLY A 137 13.55 -1.87 -5.68
C GLY A 137 13.25 -3.28 -5.17
N LEU A 138 13.10 -4.27 -6.06
CA LEU A 138 13.02 -5.69 -5.70
C LEU A 138 14.16 -6.09 -4.75
N TYR A 139 13.80 -6.70 -3.62
CA TYR A 139 14.74 -7.14 -2.58
C TYR A 139 15.67 -6.04 -2.02
N ASN A 140 15.33 -4.75 -2.18
CA ASN A 140 16.14 -3.67 -1.61
C ASN A 140 16.40 -3.94 -0.12
N ASN A 141 17.67 -3.83 0.27
CA ASN A 141 18.15 -4.15 1.61
C ASN A 141 19.10 -3.06 2.13
N GLY A 142 18.60 -1.82 2.20
CA GLY A 142 19.31 -0.70 2.80
C GLY A 142 19.79 0.37 1.83
N LYS A 143 19.49 0.25 0.52
CA LYS A 143 19.70 1.33 -0.45
C LYS A 143 18.62 2.38 -0.31
N VAL A 144 18.98 3.62 -0.62
CA VAL A 144 18.06 4.73 -0.85
C VAL A 144 17.98 4.91 -2.37
N LEU A 145 16.86 4.53 -2.96
CA LEU A 145 16.62 4.62 -4.40
C LEU A 145 15.62 5.72 -4.70
N VAL A 146 16.04 6.76 -5.41
CA VAL A 146 15.17 7.82 -5.92
C VAL A 146 14.92 7.57 -7.41
N ILE A 147 13.65 7.60 -7.81
CA ILE A 147 13.18 7.36 -9.17
C ILE A 147 12.47 8.62 -9.65
N ASP A 148 13.12 9.35 -10.55
CA ASP A 148 12.50 10.43 -11.31
C ASP A 148 11.75 9.80 -12.51
N GLY A 149 10.43 9.90 -12.48
CA GLY A 149 9.53 9.29 -13.45
C GLY A 149 8.41 8.46 -12.85
N ASP A 150 7.55 7.91 -13.71
CA ASP A 150 6.45 7.02 -13.30
C ASP A 150 6.96 5.57 -13.20
N ALA A 151 6.76 4.92 -12.05
CA ALA A 151 7.14 3.52 -11.84
C ALA A 151 6.03 2.53 -12.25
N GLY A 152 6.44 1.30 -12.59
CA GLY A 152 5.56 0.21 -12.94
C GLY A 152 4.87 -0.45 -11.74
N ASN A 153 4.51 -1.72 -11.92
CA ASN A 153 3.95 -2.57 -10.88
C ASN A 153 5.04 -3.03 -9.89
N LEU A 154 4.66 -3.44 -8.70
CA LEU A 154 5.50 -4.22 -7.79
C LEU A 154 6.76 -3.48 -7.31
N VAL A 155 6.68 -2.14 -7.21
CA VAL A 155 7.72 -1.32 -6.57
C VAL A 155 7.96 -1.83 -5.15
N GLY A 156 9.21 -2.15 -4.82
CA GLY A 156 9.59 -2.66 -3.49
C GLY A 156 9.02 -4.04 -3.16
N PHE A 157 8.72 -4.89 -4.16
CA PHE A 157 8.33 -6.28 -3.93
C PHE A 157 9.40 -6.99 -3.08
N GLU A 158 8.95 -7.61 -1.98
CA GLU A 158 9.82 -8.29 -1.00
C GLU A 158 11.00 -7.45 -0.48
N MET A 159 10.88 -6.12 -0.50
CA MET A 159 11.86 -5.20 0.09
C MET A 159 12.11 -5.56 1.57
N LEU A 160 13.38 -5.61 1.95
CA LEU A 160 13.85 -6.01 3.27
C LEU A 160 14.09 -4.79 4.17
N ASN A 161 14.76 -3.77 3.63
CA ASN A 161 15.07 -2.52 4.31
C ASN A 161 15.48 -1.43 3.28
N GLY A 162 15.75 -0.21 3.73
CA GLY A 162 16.14 0.92 2.88
C GLY A 162 14.97 1.86 2.60
N GLU A 163 15.13 2.71 1.59
CA GLU A 163 14.11 3.67 1.17
C GLU A 163 13.97 3.67 -0.35
N ILE A 164 12.73 3.76 -0.84
CA ILE A 164 12.42 3.97 -2.25
C ILE A 164 11.54 5.21 -2.34
N VAL A 165 11.91 6.16 -3.19
CA VAL A 165 11.10 7.34 -3.51
C VAL A 165 10.81 7.35 -5.00
N VAL A 166 9.54 7.44 -5.37
CA VAL A 166 9.08 7.62 -6.76
C VAL A 166 8.44 9.01 -6.86
N GLU A 167 9.05 9.90 -7.64
CA GLU A 167 8.55 11.28 -7.85
C GLU A 167 7.28 11.31 -8.72
N GLY A 168 7.08 10.26 -9.52
CA GLY A 168 5.88 10.06 -10.32
C GLY A 168 4.77 9.26 -9.64
N ASN A 169 3.92 8.68 -10.49
CA ASN A 169 2.93 7.68 -10.11
C ASN A 169 3.58 6.30 -10.03
N ALA A 170 2.94 5.38 -9.31
CA ALA A 170 3.26 3.97 -9.36
C ALA A 170 2.00 3.15 -9.69
N ARG A 171 2.18 1.97 -10.29
CA ARG A 171 1.05 1.11 -10.68
C ARG A 171 0.61 0.21 -9.52
N ASP A 172 0.40 -1.07 -9.79
CA ASP A 172 -0.23 -2.01 -8.85
C ASP A 172 0.79 -2.67 -7.92
N CYS A 173 0.33 -3.19 -6.78
CA CYS A 173 1.11 -4.05 -5.87
C CYS A 173 2.37 -3.44 -5.24
N ILE A 174 2.35 -2.13 -4.95
CA ILE A 174 3.45 -1.43 -4.29
C ILE A 174 3.68 -2.02 -2.90
N GLY A 175 4.93 -2.41 -2.58
CA GLY A 175 5.31 -2.99 -1.29
C GLY A 175 4.67 -4.34 -1.02
N GLU A 176 4.28 -5.09 -2.05
CA GLU A 176 3.80 -6.46 -1.87
C GLU A 176 4.87 -7.31 -1.15
N LYS A 177 4.46 -7.98 -0.07
CA LYS A 177 5.31 -8.81 0.82
C LYS A 177 6.51 -8.07 1.41
N MET A 178 6.47 -6.73 1.47
CA MET A 178 7.49 -5.91 2.11
C MET A 178 7.71 -6.33 3.58
N LYS A 179 8.98 -6.48 3.95
CA LYS A 179 9.45 -6.97 5.26
C LYS A 179 10.06 -5.87 6.12
N GLY A 180 10.38 -4.71 5.54
CA GLY A 180 10.92 -3.54 6.24
C GLY A 180 11.32 -2.42 5.28
N GLY A 181 11.77 -1.29 5.83
CA GLY A 181 12.13 -0.09 5.08
C GLY A 181 10.95 0.86 4.85
N LYS A 182 11.12 1.79 3.90
CA LYS A 182 10.14 2.82 3.57
C LYS A 182 9.96 2.99 2.06
N ILE A 183 8.72 3.14 1.60
CA ILE A 183 8.39 3.48 0.21
C ILE A 183 7.56 4.76 0.21
N VAL A 184 7.95 5.73 -0.61
CA VAL A 184 7.22 6.99 -0.82
C VAL A 184 6.88 7.12 -2.29
N ILE A 185 5.60 7.36 -2.60
CA ILE A 185 5.12 7.69 -3.94
C ILE A 185 4.53 9.10 -3.89
N GLU A 186 5.12 10.03 -4.62
CA GLU A 186 4.76 11.45 -4.56
C GLU A 186 3.44 11.79 -5.29
N LYS A 187 3.02 10.94 -6.23
CA LYS A 187 1.72 11.06 -6.90
C LYS A 187 0.78 9.93 -6.50
N ASN A 188 0.15 9.27 -7.47
CA ASN A 188 -0.89 8.28 -7.21
C ASN A 188 -0.36 6.85 -7.31
N ALA A 189 -1.00 5.96 -6.57
CA ALA A 189 -0.87 4.52 -6.69
C ALA A 189 -2.13 3.91 -7.31
N LYS A 190 -2.00 2.71 -7.90
CA LYS A 190 -3.16 1.93 -8.32
C LYS A 190 -3.61 0.96 -7.23
N ASP A 191 -3.90 -0.29 -7.59
CA ASP A 191 -4.52 -1.28 -6.71
C ASP A 191 -3.45 -2.03 -5.88
N TRP A 192 -3.86 -2.70 -4.81
CA TRP A 192 -3.04 -3.67 -4.05
C TRP A 192 -1.81 -3.12 -3.32
N VAL A 193 -1.82 -1.84 -2.92
CA VAL A 193 -0.76 -1.26 -2.09
C VAL A 193 -0.63 -2.03 -0.78
N GLY A 194 0.56 -2.55 -0.47
CA GLY A 194 0.88 -3.26 0.76
C GLY A 194 0.27 -4.66 0.88
N TYR A 195 -0.01 -5.33 -0.23
CA TYR A 195 -0.51 -6.71 -0.21
C TYR A 195 0.43 -7.64 0.55
N GLU A 196 -0.08 -8.35 1.57
CA GLU A 196 0.70 -9.22 2.46
C GLU A 196 1.90 -8.56 3.17
N MET A 197 1.94 -7.22 3.24
CA MET A 197 2.99 -6.47 3.93
C MET A 197 3.11 -6.92 5.39
N LYS A 198 4.35 -7.13 5.86
CA LYS A 198 4.64 -7.63 7.23
C LYS A 198 5.17 -6.54 8.15
N ASN A 199 5.99 -5.63 7.62
CA ASN A 199 6.53 -4.50 8.35
C ASN A 199 7.06 -3.43 7.36
N GLY A 200 7.47 -2.27 7.88
CA GLY A 200 7.89 -1.10 7.08
C GLY A 200 6.81 -0.02 7.00
N GLU A 201 7.06 1.02 6.22
CA GLU A 201 6.12 2.12 5.98
C GLU A 201 5.95 2.40 4.48
N ILE A 202 4.70 2.52 4.02
CA ILE A 202 4.37 2.98 2.67
C ILE A 202 3.58 4.27 2.77
N VAL A 203 4.03 5.31 2.07
CA VAL A 203 3.35 6.61 1.99
C VAL A 203 3.01 6.92 0.55
N ILE A 204 1.73 7.18 0.28
CA ILE A 204 1.22 7.66 -1.01
C ILE A 204 0.71 9.08 -0.80
N GLU A 205 1.37 10.07 -1.40
CA GLU A 205 0.98 11.50 -1.28
C GLU A 205 -0.30 11.83 -2.07
N GLY A 206 -0.61 11.06 -3.12
CA GLY A 206 -1.87 11.15 -3.86
C GLY A 206 -2.92 10.12 -3.42
N ASN A 207 -3.71 9.67 -4.39
CA ASN A 207 -4.74 8.64 -4.20
C ASN A 207 -4.17 7.24 -4.41
N ALA A 208 -4.81 6.25 -3.79
CA ALA A 208 -4.68 4.84 -4.15
C ALA A 208 -6.02 4.31 -4.65
N ARG A 209 -6.04 3.14 -5.33
CA ARG A 209 -7.29 2.53 -5.79
C ARG A 209 -7.83 1.54 -4.76
N ASN A 210 -8.09 0.30 -5.17
CA ASN A 210 -8.71 -0.73 -4.35
C ASN A 210 -7.65 -1.56 -3.63
N TYR A 211 -8.10 -2.34 -2.66
CA TYR A 211 -7.31 -3.42 -2.04
C TYR A 211 -6.04 -2.93 -1.32
N VAL A 212 -6.06 -1.71 -0.78
CA VAL A 212 -4.97 -1.22 0.09
C VAL A 212 -4.90 -2.08 1.35
N GLY A 213 -3.73 -2.65 1.64
CA GLY A 213 -3.46 -3.43 2.86
C GLY A 213 -4.20 -4.76 2.95
N VAL A 214 -4.55 -5.37 1.81
CA VAL A 214 -5.16 -6.72 1.82
C VAL A 214 -4.16 -7.74 2.37
N ASP A 215 -4.64 -8.58 3.29
CA ASP A 215 -3.83 -9.59 4.00
C ASP A 215 -2.59 -9.03 4.72
N MET A 216 -2.58 -7.72 5.02
CA MET A 216 -1.50 -7.05 5.75
C MET A 216 -1.32 -7.68 7.15
N LYS A 217 -0.08 -8.00 7.49
CA LYS A 217 0.36 -8.70 8.70
C LYS A 217 1.12 -7.80 9.67
N GLY A 218 1.39 -6.56 9.29
CA GLY A 218 2.07 -5.54 10.11
C GLY A 218 2.64 -4.40 9.24
N GLY A 219 3.27 -3.43 9.88
CA GLY A 219 3.75 -2.19 9.24
C GLY A 219 2.69 -1.08 9.21
N LYS A 220 2.95 -0.05 8.41
CA LYS A 220 2.10 1.13 8.29
C LYS A 220 1.90 1.57 6.85
N ILE A 221 0.66 1.87 6.47
CA ILE A 221 0.32 2.44 5.16
C ILE A 221 -0.38 3.78 5.38
N VAL A 222 0.11 4.84 4.74
CA VAL A 222 -0.51 6.17 4.78
C VAL A 222 -0.88 6.60 3.36
N ILE A 223 -2.17 6.81 3.11
CA ILE A 223 -2.68 7.40 1.88
C ILE A 223 -3.16 8.82 2.19
N LYS A 224 -2.55 9.83 1.58
CA LYS A 224 -2.89 11.25 1.82
C LYS A 224 -4.12 11.71 1.03
N GLY A 225 -4.39 11.06 -0.10
CA GLY A 225 -5.62 11.23 -0.88
C GLY A 225 -6.73 10.27 -0.46
N ASN A 226 -7.60 9.95 -1.42
CA ASN A 226 -8.70 9.00 -1.27
C ASN A 226 -8.25 7.59 -1.66
N THR A 227 -9.01 6.59 -1.20
CA THR A 227 -8.96 5.24 -1.75
C THR A 227 -10.28 4.85 -2.37
N LYS A 228 -10.27 3.79 -3.17
CA LYS A 228 -11.49 3.08 -3.55
C LYS A 228 -11.83 2.05 -2.48
N SER A 229 -12.28 0.86 -2.88
CA SER A 229 -12.92 -0.10 -1.99
C SER A 229 -11.94 -1.14 -1.45
N TRP A 230 -12.40 -1.93 -0.47
CA TRP A 230 -11.69 -3.10 0.07
C TRP A 230 -10.40 -2.79 0.84
N VAL A 231 -10.30 -1.60 1.41
CA VAL A 231 -9.17 -1.23 2.29
C VAL A 231 -9.13 -2.17 3.49
N GLY A 232 -7.99 -2.79 3.76
CA GLY A 232 -7.76 -3.66 4.91
C GLY A 232 -8.55 -4.97 4.90
N ARG A 233 -9.01 -5.44 3.73
CA ARG A 233 -9.67 -6.74 3.63
C ARG A 233 -8.74 -7.85 4.13
N HIS A 234 -9.23 -8.71 5.02
CA HIS A 234 -8.43 -9.78 5.65
C HIS A 234 -7.17 -9.30 6.41
N MET A 235 -7.05 -8.00 6.71
CA MET A 235 -5.95 -7.45 7.50
C MET A 235 -5.85 -8.16 8.85
N LYS A 236 -4.64 -8.58 9.22
CA LYS A 236 -4.33 -9.35 10.45
C LYS A 236 -3.67 -8.49 11.51
N ASN A 237 -2.83 -7.53 11.10
CA ASN A 237 -2.20 -6.56 11.99
C ASN A 237 -1.65 -5.38 11.16
N GLY A 238 -1.12 -4.36 11.84
CA GLY A 238 -0.58 -3.13 11.24
C GLY A 238 -1.53 -1.94 11.37
N GLU A 239 -1.18 -0.83 10.73
CA GLU A 239 -2.00 0.38 10.70
C GLU A 239 -2.17 0.91 9.27
N ILE A 240 -3.41 1.19 8.87
CA ILE A 240 -3.73 1.89 7.62
C ILE A 240 -4.39 3.23 7.96
N ILE A 241 -3.85 4.31 7.41
CA ILE A 241 -4.39 5.66 7.56
C ILE A 241 -4.73 6.21 6.19
N VAL A 242 -6.01 6.52 5.95
CA VAL A 242 -6.47 7.23 4.77
C VAL A 242 -6.94 8.63 5.17
N LYS A 243 -6.26 9.66 4.66
CA LYS A 243 -6.58 11.07 4.94
C LYS A 243 -7.77 11.60 4.13
N GLY A 244 -8.12 10.92 3.04
CA GLY A 244 -9.34 11.16 2.27
C GLY A 244 -10.51 10.28 2.68
N SER A 245 -11.43 10.11 1.74
CA SER A 245 -12.54 9.16 1.85
C SER A 245 -12.15 7.81 1.30
N VAL A 246 -12.88 6.78 1.70
CA VAL A 246 -12.74 5.40 1.22
C VAL A 246 -14.05 4.93 0.60
N GLY A 247 -13.95 3.96 -0.30
CA GLY A 247 -15.10 3.28 -0.88
C GLY A 247 -15.76 2.30 0.10
N TYR A 248 -16.33 1.24 -0.45
CA TYR A 248 -17.09 0.23 0.29
C TYR A 248 -16.20 -0.93 0.80
N TYR A 249 -16.73 -1.75 1.70
CA TYR A 249 -16.05 -2.94 2.27
C TYR A 249 -14.73 -2.65 3.00
N VAL A 250 -14.64 -1.52 3.70
CA VAL A 250 -13.48 -1.18 4.54
C VAL A 250 -13.39 -2.19 5.69
N GLY A 251 -12.24 -2.82 5.88
CA GLY A 251 -11.99 -3.79 6.94
C GLY A 251 -12.84 -5.06 6.82
N ARG A 252 -13.30 -5.42 5.62
CA ARG A 252 -14.08 -6.66 5.46
C ARG A 252 -13.24 -7.88 5.86
N CYS A 253 -13.81 -8.73 6.72
CA CYS A 253 -13.12 -9.89 7.28
C CYS A 253 -11.80 -9.55 8.00
N MET A 254 -11.67 -8.33 8.54
CA MET A 254 -10.49 -7.90 9.32
C MET A 254 -10.37 -8.73 10.61
N LYS A 255 -9.14 -9.16 10.91
CA LYS A 255 -8.78 -10.07 12.01
C LYS A 255 -7.87 -9.43 13.06
N GLY A 256 -7.52 -8.15 12.88
CA GLY A 256 -6.64 -7.40 13.77
C GLY A 256 -6.01 -6.21 13.08
N GLY A 257 -5.28 -5.39 13.85
CA GLY A 257 -4.71 -4.12 13.38
C GLY A 257 -5.69 -2.96 13.49
N ARG A 258 -5.37 -1.86 12.81
CA ARG A 258 -6.13 -0.62 12.92
C ARG A 258 -6.28 0.10 11.57
N ILE A 259 -7.49 0.56 11.27
CA ILE A 259 -7.79 1.37 10.08
C ILE A 259 -8.37 2.72 10.53
N ILE A 260 -7.78 3.82 10.06
CA ILE A 260 -8.29 5.18 10.27
C ILE A 260 -8.65 5.79 8.92
N VAL A 261 -9.87 6.30 8.82
CA VAL A 261 -10.38 7.09 7.70
C VAL A 261 -10.70 8.48 8.20
N GLU A 262 -10.04 9.52 7.71
CA GLU A 262 -10.25 10.90 8.18
C GLU A 262 -11.48 11.59 7.59
N LYS A 263 -12.04 11.05 6.50
CA LYS A 263 -13.30 11.53 5.93
C LYS A 263 -14.36 10.43 5.99
N ASN A 264 -15.08 10.21 4.89
CA ASN A 264 -16.24 9.34 4.84
C ASN A 264 -15.87 7.94 4.36
N ALA A 265 -16.70 6.97 4.73
CA ALA A 265 -16.62 5.59 4.25
C ALA A 265 -17.92 5.20 3.55
N GLY A 266 -17.79 4.41 2.47
CA GLY A 266 -18.93 3.81 1.79
C GLY A 266 -19.59 2.71 2.62
N TYR A 267 -20.53 2.00 1.99
CA TYR A 267 -21.29 0.94 2.63
C TYR A 267 -20.44 -0.29 3.02
N TYR A 268 -20.94 -1.11 3.96
CA TYR A 268 -20.28 -2.32 4.49
C TYR A 268 -18.95 -2.10 5.24
N VAL A 269 -18.85 -1.03 6.05
CA VAL A 269 -17.71 -0.86 6.96
C VAL A 269 -17.68 -2.00 7.99
N GLY A 270 -16.58 -2.76 8.04
CA GLY A 270 -16.39 -3.87 8.97
C GLY A 270 -17.31 -5.06 8.74
N ASP A 271 -17.75 -5.29 7.49
CA ASP A 271 -18.52 -6.49 7.13
C ASP A 271 -17.73 -7.76 7.43
N GLU A 272 -18.35 -8.70 8.15
CA GLU A 272 -17.71 -9.93 8.63
C GLU A 272 -16.44 -9.70 9.49
N MET A 273 -16.30 -8.53 10.14
CA MET A 273 -15.15 -8.20 10.98
C MET A 273 -15.04 -9.15 12.19
N ILE A 274 -13.85 -9.72 12.39
CA ILE A 274 -13.55 -10.70 13.45
C ILE A 274 -12.86 -10.02 14.63
N ASP A 275 -11.88 -9.15 14.37
CA ASP A 275 -11.19 -8.36 15.40
C ASP A 275 -10.50 -7.13 14.77
N GLY A 276 -9.94 -6.24 15.60
CA GLY A 276 -9.26 -5.01 15.22
C GLY A 276 -10.06 -3.75 15.54
N GLU A 277 -9.56 -2.60 15.10
CA GLU A 277 -10.24 -1.31 15.27
C GLU A 277 -10.38 -0.56 13.93
N ILE A 278 -11.60 -0.14 13.60
CA ILE A 278 -11.89 0.75 12.47
C ILE A 278 -12.42 2.07 13.02
N ILE A 279 -11.83 3.19 12.61
CA ILE A 279 -12.28 4.54 12.96
C ILE A 279 -12.55 5.32 11.68
N VAL A 280 -13.78 5.79 11.52
CA VAL A 280 -14.18 6.73 10.46
C VAL A 280 -14.51 8.05 11.13
N ARG A 281 -13.77 9.11 10.77
CA ARG A 281 -13.93 10.45 11.35
C ARG A 281 -15.11 11.23 10.76
N GLY A 282 -15.49 10.90 9.53
CA GLY A 282 -16.71 11.42 8.90
C GLY A 282 -17.87 10.44 9.02
N ASP A 283 -18.68 10.41 7.97
CA ASP A 283 -19.90 9.60 7.89
C ASP A 283 -19.64 8.22 7.29
N ALA A 284 -20.52 7.27 7.59
CA ALA A 284 -20.57 5.95 6.97
C ALA A 284 -21.94 5.66 6.36
N GLU A 285 -21.95 5.01 5.20
CA GLU A 285 -23.19 4.58 4.56
C GLU A 285 -23.76 3.31 5.22
N ASN A 286 -24.62 2.58 4.51
CA ASN A 286 -25.39 1.47 5.05
C ASN A 286 -24.51 0.28 5.51
N TYR A 287 -25.08 -0.54 6.39
CA TYR A 287 -24.54 -1.85 6.77
C TYR A 287 -23.21 -1.83 7.52
N VAL A 288 -22.98 -0.80 8.35
CA VAL A 288 -21.84 -0.77 9.28
C VAL A 288 -21.91 -1.98 10.22
N GLY A 289 -20.85 -2.79 10.26
CA GLY A 289 -20.72 -3.97 11.12
C GLY A 289 -21.69 -5.10 10.78
N LYS A 290 -22.07 -5.25 9.51
CA LYS A 290 -22.87 -6.39 9.06
C LYS A 290 -22.11 -7.70 9.30
N ASP A 291 -22.79 -8.71 9.86
CA ASP A 291 -22.20 -10.02 10.20
C ASP A 291 -20.91 -9.91 11.06
N MET A 292 -20.73 -8.81 11.81
CA MET A 292 -19.56 -8.58 12.66
C MET A 292 -19.54 -9.56 13.84
N GLN A 293 -18.42 -10.26 14.02
CA GLN A 293 -18.21 -11.27 15.06
C GLN A 293 -17.42 -10.70 16.26
N GLY A 294 -16.58 -9.70 16.02
CA GLY A 294 -15.74 -9.09 17.06
C GLY A 294 -15.02 -7.83 16.59
N GLY A 295 -14.18 -7.27 17.46
CA GLY A 295 -13.50 -5.99 17.22
C GLY A 295 -14.33 -4.76 17.55
N LYS A 296 -13.87 -3.59 17.07
CA LYS A 296 -14.45 -2.30 17.40
C LYS A 296 -14.55 -1.38 16.17
N ILE A 297 -15.73 -0.83 15.93
CA ILE A 297 -15.98 0.17 14.89
C ILE A 297 -16.42 1.47 15.55
N ILE A 298 -15.79 2.59 15.20
CA ILE A 298 -16.16 3.93 15.63
C ILE A 298 -16.45 4.79 14.41
N ILE A 299 -17.67 5.31 14.32
CA ILE A 299 -18.06 6.34 13.35
C ILE A 299 -18.25 7.65 14.13
N GLU A 300 -17.47 8.68 13.79
CA GLU A 300 -17.57 9.98 14.48
C GLU A 300 -18.66 10.89 13.91
N GLY A 301 -19.01 10.72 12.64
CA GLY A 301 -20.19 11.32 12.02
C GLY A 301 -21.43 10.45 12.15
N ASP A 302 -22.29 10.53 11.13
CA ASP A 302 -23.52 9.76 11.02
C ASP A 302 -23.28 8.39 10.36
N ALA A 303 -24.12 7.42 10.70
CA ALA A 303 -24.21 6.14 10.01
C ALA A 303 -25.62 5.98 9.42
N ALA A 304 -25.71 5.46 8.19
CA ALA A 304 -26.99 5.24 7.52
C ALA A 304 -27.72 4.00 8.07
N ASP A 305 -28.47 3.29 7.23
CA ASP A 305 -29.34 2.20 7.66
C ASP A 305 -28.57 0.92 8.00
N TRP A 306 -29.24 0.01 8.71
CA TRP A 306 -28.79 -1.37 8.93
C TRP A 306 -27.47 -1.53 9.71
N VAL A 307 -27.15 -0.58 10.59
CA VAL A 307 -26.01 -0.72 11.51
C VAL A 307 -26.19 -1.98 12.36
N GLY A 308 -25.19 -2.86 12.35
CA GLY A 308 -25.17 -4.11 13.11
C GLY A 308 -26.13 -5.18 12.58
N TRP A 309 -26.49 -5.15 11.30
CA TRP A 309 -27.32 -6.22 10.71
C TRP A 309 -26.63 -7.57 10.86
N LYS A 310 -27.28 -8.52 11.54
CA LYS A 310 -26.74 -9.85 11.86
C LYS A 310 -25.42 -9.84 12.65
N MET A 311 -25.12 -8.75 13.36
CA MET A 311 -23.96 -8.69 14.25
C MET A 311 -24.04 -9.78 15.34
N GLU A 312 -22.98 -10.55 15.49
CA GLU A 312 -22.84 -11.65 16.46
C GLU A 312 -21.99 -11.25 17.69
N GLY A 313 -21.09 -10.29 17.53
CA GLY A 313 -20.23 -9.81 18.60
C GLY A 313 -19.46 -8.53 18.25
N GLY A 314 -18.67 -8.04 19.20
CA GLY A 314 -17.91 -6.79 19.06
C GLY A 314 -18.66 -5.54 19.52
N LYS A 315 -18.11 -4.37 19.17
CA LYS A 315 -18.64 -3.07 19.59
C LYS A 315 -18.70 -2.06 18.45
N ILE A 316 -19.87 -1.50 18.19
CA ILE A 316 -20.09 -0.40 17.26
C ILE A 316 -20.43 0.87 18.05
N ILE A 317 -19.76 1.97 17.75
CA ILE A 317 -19.98 3.28 18.37
C ILE A 317 -20.24 4.31 17.27
N ILE A 318 -21.44 4.89 17.27
CA ILE A 318 -21.85 5.97 16.37
C ILE A 318 -21.99 7.25 17.20
N LYS A 319 -21.11 8.23 16.98
CA LYS A 319 -21.17 9.52 17.69
C LYS A 319 -22.24 10.45 17.15
N GLY A 320 -22.54 10.38 15.84
CA GLY A 320 -23.68 11.02 15.22
C GLY A 320 -24.96 10.21 15.33
N SER A 321 -25.84 10.38 14.37
CA SER A 321 -27.11 9.66 14.23
C SER A 321 -26.95 8.35 13.48
N ALA A 322 -27.88 7.43 13.69
CA ALA A 322 -27.99 6.17 12.96
C ALA A 322 -29.30 6.15 12.14
N GLY A 323 -29.31 5.46 11.01
CA GLY A 323 -30.50 5.32 10.17
C GLY A 323 -31.58 4.38 10.74
N TYR A 324 -32.27 3.70 9.84
CA TYR A 324 -33.35 2.75 10.15
C TYR A 324 -32.84 1.32 10.26
N ARG A 325 -33.66 0.46 10.89
CA ARG A 325 -33.44 -1.00 11.00
C ARG A 325 -32.11 -1.37 11.65
N ILE A 326 -31.74 -0.59 12.65
CA ILE A 326 -30.55 -0.83 13.45
C ILE A 326 -30.71 -2.15 14.21
N ALA A 327 -29.62 -2.89 14.31
CA ALA A 327 -29.53 -4.18 15.02
C ALA A 327 -30.47 -5.26 14.49
N SER A 328 -30.90 -5.17 13.22
CA SER A 328 -31.73 -6.20 12.61
C SER A 328 -31.06 -7.56 12.72
N GLU A 329 -31.77 -8.54 13.26
CA GLU A 329 -31.29 -9.91 13.44
C GLU A 329 -29.98 -10.04 14.23
N MET A 330 -29.60 -9.02 15.02
CA MET A 330 -28.41 -9.03 15.88
C MET A 330 -28.48 -10.19 16.90
N GLN A 331 -27.42 -10.99 16.96
CA GLN A 331 -27.25 -12.16 17.84
C GLN A 331 -26.28 -11.92 19.02
N GLY A 332 -25.59 -10.79 19.05
CA GLY A 332 -24.71 -10.41 20.17
C GLY A 332 -23.92 -9.14 19.90
N GLY A 333 -23.13 -8.71 20.89
CA GLY A 333 -22.32 -7.48 20.82
C GLY A 333 -22.98 -6.25 21.46
N GLU A 334 -22.37 -5.09 21.23
CA GLU A 334 -22.84 -3.79 21.72
C GLU A 334 -22.92 -2.74 20.60
N ILE A 335 -24.04 -2.01 20.54
CA ILE A 335 -24.19 -0.84 19.67
C ILE A 335 -24.46 0.39 20.54
N HIS A 336 -23.67 1.45 20.35
CA HIS A 336 -23.78 2.72 21.07
C HIS A 336 -24.10 3.84 20.09
N ILE A 337 -25.20 4.57 20.29
CA ILE A 337 -25.63 5.67 19.43
C ILE A 337 -25.78 6.93 20.28
N PHE A 338 -25.11 8.01 19.90
CA PHE A 338 -25.16 9.28 20.64
C PHE A 338 -26.09 10.33 20.02
N GLY A 339 -26.33 10.28 18.70
CA GLY A 339 -27.32 11.10 17.99
C GLY A 339 -28.73 10.53 18.06
N ASN A 340 -29.51 10.76 17.00
CA ASN A 340 -30.84 10.17 16.84
C ASN A 340 -30.74 8.79 16.14
N TYR A 341 -31.82 8.00 16.18
CA TYR A 341 -31.91 6.79 15.37
C TYR A 341 -33.30 6.65 14.76
N GLY A 342 -33.39 6.05 13.57
CA GLY A 342 -34.65 5.87 12.85
C GLY A 342 -35.53 4.77 13.44
N SER A 343 -35.04 3.53 13.45
CA SER A 343 -35.75 2.40 14.06
C SER A 343 -34.80 1.28 14.47
N ILE A 344 -35.20 0.50 15.48
CA ILE A 344 -34.59 -0.77 15.84
C ILE A 344 -35.57 -1.85 15.41
N ASP A 345 -35.12 -2.81 14.61
CA ASP A 345 -35.98 -3.87 14.05
C ASP A 345 -35.39 -5.26 14.37
N LYS A 346 -36.24 -6.28 14.50
CA LYS A 346 -35.87 -7.71 14.64
C LYS A 346 -34.68 -8.02 15.58
N PHE A 347 -34.48 -7.21 16.62
CA PHE A 347 -33.38 -7.36 17.56
C PHE A 347 -33.55 -8.65 18.38
N ARG A 348 -32.53 -9.52 18.43
CA ARG A 348 -32.62 -10.81 19.13
C ARG A 348 -31.78 -10.87 20.40
N LYS A 349 -30.50 -10.47 20.35
CA LYS A 349 -29.56 -10.58 21.48
C LYS A 349 -28.54 -9.45 21.48
N GLY A 350 -27.91 -9.20 22.64
CA GLY A 350 -26.87 -8.18 22.79
C GLY A 350 -27.36 -6.94 23.55
N ARG A 351 -26.69 -5.80 23.37
CA ARG A 351 -27.01 -4.55 24.08
C ARG A 351 -27.00 -3.35 23.15
N ILE A 352 -28.04 -2.52 23.23
CA ILE A 352 -28.12 -1.25 22.51
C ILE A 352 -28.21 -0.12 23.52
N TYR A 353 -27.32 0.86 23.36
CA TYR A 353 -27.24 2.05 24.17
C TYR A 353 -27.58 3.27 23.33
N HIS A 354 -28.43 4.15 23.87
CA HIS A 354 -28.76 5.44 23.29
C HIS A 354 -28.42 6.54 24.28
N LYS A 355 -27.58 7.50 23.87
CA LYS A 355 -27.09 8.61 24.70
C LYS A 355 -26.56 8.13 26.07
N GLY A 356 -25.81 7.02 26.05
CA GLY A 356 -25.21 6.40 27.23
C GLY A 356 -26.16 5.58 28.11
N LYS A 357 -27.46 5.53 27.80
CA LYS A 357 -28.44 4.72 28.53
C LYS A 357 -28.71 3.41 27.80
N LEU A 358 -28.76 2.30 28.53
CA LEU A 358 -29.15 1.00 27.99
C LEU A 358 -30.66 1.04 27.65
N ILE A 359 -31.01 0.82 26.38
CA ILE A 359 -32.41 0.85 25.91
C ILE A 359 -32.92 -0.51 25.42
N TYR A 360 -32.03 -1.41 25.00
CA TYR A 360 -32.36 -2.80 24.68
C TYR A 360 -31.31 -3.76 25.23
N LYS A 361 -31.77 -4.89 25.76
CA LYS A 361 -30.95 -5.99 26.23
C LYS A 361 -31.62 -7.32 25.91
N ASP A 362 -30.90 -8.19 25.22
CA ASP A 362 -31.29 -9.60 24.96
C ASP A 362 -32.73 -9.76 24.43
N GLY A 363 -33.03 -9.03 23.35
CA GLY A 363 -34.32 -9.06 22.65
C GLY A 363 -35.43 -8.24 23.31
N LYS A 364 -35.18 -7.63 24.47
CA LYS A 364 -36.17 -6.85 25.22
C LYS A 364 -35.79 -5.38 25.31
N ARG A 365 -36.78 -4.49 25.20
CA ARG A 365 -36.60 -3.09 25.55
C ARG A 365 -36.44 -2.97 27.07
N VAL A 366 -35.53 -2.10 27.51
CA VAL A 366 -35.23 -1.85 28.92
C VAL A 366 -35.44 -0.37 29.21
N GLY A 367 -36.07 -0.06 30.33
CA GLY A 367 -36.60 1.28 30.64
C GLY A 367 -38.02 1.39 30.13
#